data_AF-A0AAE3K9Q2-F1
#
_entry.id   AF-A0AAE3K9Q2-F1
#
_cell.length_a   1.000
_cell.length_b   1.000
_cell.length_c   1.000
_cell.angle_alpha   90.00
_cell.angle_beta   90.00
_cell.angle_gamma   90.00
#
_symmetry.space_group_name_H-M   'P 1'
#
loop_
_entity.id
_entity.type
_entity.pdbx_description
1 polymer ?
#
loop_
_entity_poly.entity_id
_entity_poly.type
_entity_poly.pdbx_seq_one_letter_code
_entity_poly.pdbx_strand_id
1 'polypeptide(L)'
;MNHLRRSFLRSGATLGSILTIPLLSGRSVGEEAGEWQEEWPSLTYSFNRAEVERYQPLLVASRDARRKMRAMYGMKVQSDSNDLDCYVYWMQYTHQDGSAETLEWLGDLLARDTHLWDHEPSYIYVDPDTNEVDRIVCTGYHHFALELDPDDENVLMSEDRVPGVETHVNLDVVSPWHHYRTADREGTYAELVSWLEKRDAWKDNGFYDRTATEAIENPYSMLDRDSWWDESTWDYRFGKLWIQLGLGGARETDELRIL
;
A
#
# COMPACT_ATOMS: atom_id res chain seq x y z
N MET A 1 73.24 29.16 -8.80
CA MET A 1 71.86 29.71 -8.78
C MET A 1 71.24 29.25 -7.46
N ASN A 2 71.33 30.05 -6.37
CA ASN A 2 70.42 31.15 -6.00
C ASN A 2 68.97 30.60 -5.80
N HIS A 3 68.29 30.62 -4.63
CA HIS A 3 68.37 31.49 -3.45
C HIS A 3 67.61 30.90 -2.23
N LEU A 4 68.14 31.23 -1.03
CA LEU A 4 67.48 31.77 0.19
C LEU A 4 66.34 31.03 0.93
N ARG A 5 66.61 30.86 2.24
CA ARG A 5 65.68 30.84 3.39
C ARG A 5 64.59 31.93 3.30
N ARG A 6 63.40 31.64 3.87
CA ARG A 6 62.65 32.53 4.77
C ARG A 6 61.50 31.79 5.47
N SER A 7 61.49 31.87 6.80
CA SER A 7 60.29 31.67 7.62
C SER A 7 59.42 32.92 7.55
N PHE A 8 58.10 32.75 7.66
CA PHE A 8 57.21 33.77 8.22
C PHE A 8 56.05 33.10 8.96
N LEU A 9 55.94 33.44 10.24
CA LEU A 9 54.80 33.24 11.11
C LEU A 9 53.58 34.00 10.55
N ARG A 10 52.39 33.41 10.65
CA ARG A 10 51.18 34.16 10.98
C ARG A 10 50.31 33.36 11.94
N SER A 11 50.17 33.95 13.11
CA SER A 11 49.33 33.55 14.22
C SER A 11 47.85 33.64 13.87
N GLY A 12 47.08 32.71 14.40
CA GLY A 12 45.65 32.86 14.66
C GLY A 12 45.34 32.12 15.96
N ALA A 13 45.33 32.86 17.08
CA ALA A 13 44.59 32.44 18.28
C ALA A 13 43.11 32.27 17.87
N THR A 14 42.26 31.47 18.52
CA THR A 14 41.69 31.79 19.83
C THR A 14 40.69 30.67 20.22
N LEU A 15 40.79 30.22 21.48
CA LEU A 15 39.75 29.77 22.44
C LEU A 15 38.52 28.95 22.01
N GLY A 16 38.18 27.96 22.85
CA GLY A 16 36.80 27.52 23.02
C GLY A 16 36.67 26.07 23.50
N SER A 17 37.05 25.78 24.75
CA SER A 17 36.08 25.47 25.82
C SER A 17 35.86 23.97 26.00
N ILE A 18 36.29 23.51 27.18
CA ILE A 18 35.97 22.22 27.76
C ILE A 18 34.45 22.11 27.88
N LEU A 19 33.84 21.20 27.12
CA LEU A 19 32.47 20.77 27.37
C LEU A 19 32.51 19.60 28.34
N THR A 20 32.45 19.97 29.61
CA THR A 20 32.03 19.13 30.73
C THR A 20 30.67 18.52 30.39
N ILE A 21 30.59 17.20 30.26
CA ILE A 21 29.31 16.49 30.15
C ILE A 21 28.65 16.56 31.53
N PRO A 22 27.50 17.24 31.71
CA PRO A 22 26.72 17.05 32.92
C PRO A 22 26.08 15.66 32.82
N LEU A 23 26.49 14.75 33.72
CA LEU A 23 25.70 13.58 34.06
C LEU A 23 24.36 14.09 34.61
N LEU A 24 23.34 14.13 33.75
CA LEU A 24 21.96 14.31 34.17
C LEU A 24 21.52 13.00 34.83
N SER A 25 21.48 13.05 36.16
CA SER A 25 20.76 12.12 37.01
C SER A 25 19.28 12.15 36.64
N GLY A 26 18.91 11.35 35.63
CA GLY A 26 17.53 11.09 35.26
C GLY A 26 16.89 10.21 36.32
N ARG A 27 15.94 10.79 37.08
CA ARG A 27 15.00 10.05 37.93
C ARG A 27 14.40 8.89 37.14
N SER A 28 14.41 7.71 37.74
CA SER A 28 13.50 6.62 37.38
C SER A 28 12.07 7.08 37.66
N VAL A 29 11.45 7.70 36.66
CA VAL A 29 9.99 7.80 36.61
C VAL A 29 9.53 6.44 36.14
N GLY A 30 8.87 5.71 37.04
CA GLY A 30 8.10 4.55 36.63
C GLY A 30 6.98 5.05 35.72
N GLU A 31 7.05 4.65 34.47
CA GLU A 31 5.87 4.54 33.62
C GLU A 31 5.72 3.04 33.37
N GLU A 32 4.89 2.39 34.18
CA GLU A 32 3.99 1.39 33.65
C GLU A 32 3.04 2.14 32.68
N ALA A 33 3.57 2.53 31.52
CA ALA A 33 2.72 2.67 30.36
C ALA A 33 2.34 1.24 30.01
N GLY A 34 1.26 0.74 30.62
CA GLY A 34 0.51 -0.33 29.98
C GLY A 34 0.24 0.18 28.57
N GLU A 35 0.85 -0.45 27.58
CA GLU A 35 0.40 -0.35 26.19
C GLU A 35 -1.09 -0.63 26.26
N TRP A 36 -1.89 0.41 26.12
CA TRP A 36 -3.27 0.25 25.72
C TRP A 36 -3.17 -0.27 24.28
N GLN A 37 -2.96 -1.58 24.12
CA GLN A 37 -3.36 -2.24 22.90
C GLN A 37 -4.87 -2.09 22.88
N GLU A 38 -5.33 -1.07 22.15
CA GLU A 38 -6.72 -0.94 21.77
C GLU A 38 -7.10 -2.29 21.16
N GLU A 39 -7.88 -3.08 21.90
CA GLU A 39 -8.35 -4.36 21.41
C GLU A 39 -9.09 -4.04 20.11
N TRP A 40 -8.59 -4.58 19.00
CA TRP A 40 -9.24 -4.41 17.71
C TRP A 40 -10.71 -4.83 17.85
N PRO A 41 -11.62 -4.15 17.12
CA PRO A 41 -13.02 -4.56 17.14
C PRO A 41 -13.13 -6.04 16.79
N SER A 42 -14.16 -6.71 17.32
CA SER A 42 -14.39 -8.11 16.94
C SER A 42 -14.66 -8.17 15.44
N LEU A 43 -13.80 -8.87 14.70
CA LEU A 43 -13.91 -9.04 13.26
C LEU A 43 -14.34 -10.47 12.95
N THR A 44 -15.37 -10.58 12.11
CA THR A 44 -15.81 -11.87 11.55
C THR A 44 -15.36 -11.96 10.10
N TYR A 45 -14.65 -13.04 9.76
CA TYR A 45 -14.17 -13.30 8.41
C TYR A 45 -14.95 -14.45 7.80
N SER A 46 -15.41 -14.29 6.57
CA SER A 46 -16.14 -15.35 5.87
C SER A 46 -15.86 -15.36 4.37
N PHE A 47 -16.15 -16.49 3.73
CA PHE A 47 -16.09 -16.63 2.29
C PHE A 47 -17.31 -17.38 1.78
N ASN A 48 -18.29 -16.62 1.27
CA ASN A 48 -19.31 -17.14 0.37
C ASN A 48 -18.95 -16.67 -1.04
N ARG A 49 -18.62 -17.61 -1.93
CA ARG A 49 -18.14 -17.28 -3.28
C ARG A 49 -19.10 -16.33 -4.01
N ALA A 50 -20.40 -16.60 -4.02
CA ALA A 50 -21.36 -15.79 -4.77
C ALA A 50 -21.48 -14.36 -4.22
N GLU A 51 -21.34 -14.22 -2.89
CA GLU A 51 -21.38 -12.92 -2.22
C GLU A 51 -20.11 -12.10 -2.48
N VAL A 52 -18.94 -12.73 -2.38
CA VAL A 52 -17.65 -12.08 -2.68
C VAL A 52 -17.51 -11.82 -4.19
N GLU A 53 -18.08 -12.67 -5.05
CA GLU A 53 -18.14 -12.43 -6.49
C GLU A 53 -18.98 -11.21 -6.86
N ARG A 54 -19.89 -10.76 -5.98
CA ARG A 54 -20.79 -9.63 -6.25
C ARG A 54 -20.09 -8.28 -6.28
N TYR A 55 -19.01 -8.12 -5.53
CA TYR A 55 -18.28 -6.85 -5.41
C TYR A 55 -16.84 -6.97 -5.92
N GLN A 56 -16.56 -8.02 -6.70
CA GLN A 56 -15.22 -8.28 -7.23
C GLN A 56 -14.83 -7.18 -8.23
N PRO A 57 -13.68 -6.51 -8.06
CA PRO A 57 -13.20 -5.53 -9.03
C PRO A 57 -12.98 -6.14 -10.43
N LEU A 58 -13.28 -5.35 -11.45
CA LEU A 58 -12.98 -5.65 -12.85
C LEU A 58 -11.63 -5.04 -13.22
N LEU A 59 -10.73 -5.83 -13.79
CA LEU A 59 -9.36 -5.38 -14.08
C LEU A 59 -9.16 -5.14 -15.57
N VAL A 60 -8.81 -3.90 -15.91
CA VAL A 60 -8.28 -3.52 -17.21
C VAL A 60 -6.77 -3.75 -17.19
N ALA A 61 -6.33 -4.89 -17.70
CA ALA A 61 -4.91 -5.25 -17.70
C ALA A 61 -4.31 -5.29 -19.11
N SER A 62 -3.05 -4.86 -19.23
CA SER A 62 -2.23 -5.05 -20.43
C SER A 62 -2.00 -6.54 -20.72
N ARG A 63 -1.55 -6.88 -21.93
CA ARG A 63 -1.23 -8.29 -22.26
C ARG A 63 -0.14 -8.86 -21.34
N ASP A 64 0.80 -8.03 -20.91
CA ASP A 64 1.89 -8.43 -20.03
C ASP A 64 1.38 -8.70 -18.62
N ALA A 65 0.68 -7.73 -18.01
CA ALA A 65 0.06 -7.90 -16.70
C ALA A 65 -0.86 -9.13 -16.65
N ARG A 66 -1.71 -9.35 -17.67
CA ARG A 66 -2.58 -10.54 -17.77
C ARG A 66 -1.84 -11.87 -17.74
N ARG A 67 -0.62 -11.93 -18.28
CA ARG A 67 0.19 -13.17 -18.25
C ARG A 67 0.76 -13.44 -16.87
N LYS A 68 0.92 -12.39 -16.06
CA LYS A 68 1.45 -12.47 -14.69
C LYS A 68 0.34 -12.68 -13.67
N MET A 69 -0.89 -12.23 -13.95
CA MET A 69 -2.06 -12.48 -13.11
C MET A 69 -2.26 -13.97 -12.85
N ARG A 70 -2.50 -14.33 -11.58
CA ARG A 70 -2.80 -15.71 -11.18
C ARG A 70 -4.24 -15.87 -10.76
N ALA A 71 -4.60 -15.21 -9.67
CA ALA A 71 -5.93 -15.26 -9.09
C ALA A 71 -6.12 -14.03 -8.19
N MET A 72 -7.37 -13.64 -8.02
CA MET A 72 -7.81 -12.68 -7.03
C MET A 72 -8.29 -13.44 -5.80
N TYR A 73 -7.73 -13.13 -4.65
CA TYR A 73 -8.05 -13.78 -3.38
C TYR A 73 -9.00 -12.88 -2.60
N GLY A 74 -10.22 -13.36 -2.38
CA GLY A 74 -11.30 -12.58 -1.78
C GLY A 74 -11.75 -13.12 -0.43
N MET A 75 -12.29 -12.24 0.41
CA MET A 75 -13.11 -12.60 1.57
C MET A 75 -14.04 -11.45 1.96
N LYS A 76 -15.03 -11.74 2.79
CA LYS A 76 -15.85 -10.74 3.47
C LYS A 76 -15.36 -10.57 4.91
N VAL A 77 -15.33 -9.35 5.40
CA VAL A 77 -15.01 -8.98 6.77
C VAL A 77 -16.11 -8.11 7.34
N GLN A 78 -16.61 -8.48 8.51
CA GLN A 78 -17.66 -7.75 9.23
C GLN A 78 -17.13 -7.32 10.58
N SER A 79 -17.66 -6.22 11.11
CA SER A 79 -17.28 -5.67 12.40
C SER A 79 -18.53 -5.24 13.16
N ASP A 80 -18.62 -5.60 14.44
CA ASP A 80 -19.75 -5.17 15.28
C ASP A 80 -19.76 -3.65 15.55
N SER A 81 -18.67 -2.94 15.23
CA SER A 81 -18.51 -1.51 15.45
C SER A 81 -18.50 -0.68 14.17
N ASN A 82 -18.63 -1.29 12.99
CA ASN A 82 -18.70 -0.57 11.72
C ASN A 82 -20.03 -0.89 11.02
N ASP A 83 -20.65 0.13 10.45
CA ASP A 83 -21.95 -0.01 9.77
C ASP A 83 -21.81 -0.58 8.35
N LEU A 84 -20.59 -0.70 7.83
CA LEU A 84 -20.30 -1.22 6.50
C LEU A 84 -19.73 -2.63 6.59
N ASP A 85 -20.11 -3.49 5.65
CA ASP A 85 -19.38 -4.72 5.37
C ASP A 85 -18.18 -4.41 4.48
N CYS A 86 -17.04 -5.08 4.70
CA CYS A 86 -15.86 -4.92 3.86
C CYS A 86 -15.58 -6.19 3.05
N TYR A 87 -15.52 -6.05 1.72
CA TYR A 87 -15.06 -7.10 0.82
C TYR A 87 -13.60 -6.83 0.45
N VAL A 88 -12.74 -7.74 0.89
CA VAL A 88 -11.29 -7.62 0.71
C VAL A 88 -10.85 -8.49 -0.45
N TYR A 89 -10.08 -7.91 -1.36
CA TYR A 89 -9.47 -8.59 -2.50
C TYR A 89 -7.96 -8.35 -2.54
N TRP A 90 -7.22 -9.38 -2.95
CA TRP A 90 -5.81 -9.30 -3.28
C TRP A 90 -5.56 -9.94 -4.65
N MET A 91 -5.17 -9.16 -5.64
CA MET A 91 -4.77 -9.70 -6.93
C MET A 91 -3.32 -10.18 -6.85
N GLN A 92 -3.09 -11.48 -6.99
CA GLN A 92 -1.74 -12.03 -7.01
C GLN A 92 -1.18 -12.08 -8.44
N TYR A 93 0.02 -11.53 -8.61
CA TYR A 93 0.84 -11.65 -9.81
C TYR A 93 2.03 -12.57 -9.55
N THR A 94 2.56 -13.19 -10.60
CA THR A 94 3.76 -14.04 -10.47
C THR A 94 5.00 -13.28 -10.02
N HIS A 95 5.18 -12.05 -10.51
CA HIS A 95 6.27 -11.15 -10.19
C HIS A 95 5.96 -9.74 -10.68
N GLN A 96 6.58 -8.75 -10.05
CA GLN A 96 6.71 -7.37 -10.54
C GLN A 96 8.08 -7.20 -11.20
N ASP A 97 8.13 -6.52 -12.35
CA ASP A 97 9.39 -6.12 -12.97
C ASP A 97 9.76 -4.73 -12.46
N GLY A 98 10.94 -4.60 -11.84
CA GLY A 98 11.44 -3.30 -11.39
C GLY A 98 11.82 -2.38 -12.55
N SER A 99 11.92 -1.07 -12.25
CA SER A 99 12.29 0.00 -13.20
C SER A 99 13.77 0.00 -13.63
N ALA A 100 14.48 -1.12 -13.51
CA ALA A 100 15.92 -1.20 -13.77
C ALA A 100 16.31 -0.76 -15.19
N GLU A 101 15.39 -0.82 -16.16
CA GLU A 101 15.60 -0.32 -17.52
C GLU A 101 15.41 1.20 -17.68
N THR A 102 14.77 1.89 -16.73
CA THR A 102 14.37 3.30 -16.91
C THR A 102 15.42 4.31 -16.38
N LEU A 103 16.25 3.93 -15.40
CA LEU A 103 17.24 4.82 -14.79
C LEU A 103 18.53 4.06 -14.40
N GLU A 104 19.36 3.70 -15.39
CA GLU A 104 20.63 2.96 -15.24
C GLU A 104 21.56 3.48 -14.13
N TRP A 105 21.56 4.79 -13.85
CA TRP A 105 22.48 5.40 -12.86
C TRP A 105 22.02 5.30 -11.40
N LEU A 106 20.80 4.81 -11.14
CA LEU A 106 20.25 4.49 -9.81
C LEU A 106 20.05 2.97 -9.61
N GLY A 107 20.59 2.15 -10.54
CA GLY A 107 20.23 0.75 -10.77
C GLY A 107 20.19 -0.15 -9.53
N ASP A 108 21.12 -0.03 -8.58
CA ASP A 108 21.14 -0.88 -7.39
C ASP A 108 20.06 -0.55 -6.35
N LEU A 109 19.54 0.69 -6.35
CA LEU A 109 18.45 1.11 -5.46
C LEU A 109 17.08 0.77 -6.06
N LEU A 110 16.95 0.82 -7.40
CA LEU A 110 15.71 0.59 -8.15
C LEU A 110 15.50 -0.88 -8.57
N ALA A 111 16.57 -1.67 -8.72
CA ALA A 111 16.47 -3.13 -8.97
C ALA A 111 15.90 -3.91 -7.77
N ARG A 112 15.70 -3.25 -6.62
CA ARG A 112 15.06 -3.80 -5.42
C ARG A 112 13.54 -3.92 -5.53
N ASP A 113 12.96 -3.32 -6.57
CA ASP A 113 11.52 -3.30 -6.82
C ASP A 113 11.03 -4.49 -7.66
N THR A 114 11.93 -5.39 -8.05
CA THR A 114 11.56 -6.69 -8.62
C THR A 114 11.28 -7.65 -7.47
N HIS A 115 10.03 -8.03 -7.24
CA HIS A 115 9.66 -9.04 -6.26
C HIS A 115 8.85 -10.17 -6.86
N LEU A 116 9.12 -11.38 -6.36
CA LEU A 116 8.33 -12.58 -6.63
C LEU A 116 7.03 -12.51 -5.81
N TRP A 117 5.91 -12.88 -6.41
CA TRP A 117 4.59 -12.87 -5.77
C TRP A 117 4.16 -11.49 -5.30
N ASP A 118 3.97 -10.62 -6.27
CA ASP A 118 3.34 -9.32 -6.08
C ASP A 118 1.84 -9.48 -5.79
N HIS A 119 1.31 -8.67 -4.88
CA HIS A 119 -0.07 -8.76 -4.41
C HIS A 119 -0.65 -7.36 -4.22
N GLU A 120 -1.72 -7.09 -4.95
CA GLU A 120 -2.30 -5.75 -5.01
C GLU A 120 -3.68 -5.74 -4.34
N PRO A 121 -3.87 -4.99 -3.23
CA PRO A 121 -5.10 -4.98 -2.45
C PRO A 121 -6.20 -4.09 -3.04
N SER A 122 -7.45 -4.46 -2.79
CA SER A 122 -8.64 -3.62 -2.97
C SER A 122 -9.68 -3.96 -1.91
N TYR A 123 -10.10 -2.97 -1.14
CA TYR A 123 -11.12 -3.08 -0.09
C TYR A 123 -12.35 -2.31 -0.54
N ILE A 124 -13.49 -3.01 -0.62
CA ILE A 124 -14.77 -2.47 -1.07
C ILE A 124 -15.70 -2.44 0.14
N TYR A 125 -16.09 -1.26 0.58
CA TYR A 125 -17.00 -1.08 1.71
C TYR A 125 -18.42 -0.92 1.18
N VAL A 126 -19.33 -1.69 1.76
CA VAL A 126 -20.69 -1.90 1.25
C VAL A 126 -21.67 -1.73 2.40
N ASP A 127 -22.74 -0.97 2.15
CA ASP A 127 -23.86 -0.89 3.07
C ASP A 127 -24.62 -2.25 3.08
N PRO A 128 -24.71 -2.94 4.22
CA PRO A 128 -25.33 -4.26 4.30
C PRO A 128 -26.85 -4.25 4.12
N ASP A 129 -27.51 -3.10 4.35
CA ASP A 129 -28.96 -2.94 4.20
C ASP A 129 -29.34 -2.66 2.74
N THR A 130 -28.56 -1.84 2.02
CA THR A 130 -28.85 -1.46 0.62
C THR A 130 -28.11 -2.32 -0.41
N ASN A 131 -26.99 -2.95 -0.04
CA ASN A 131 -26.02 -3.60 -0.95
C ASN A 131 -25.33 -2.63 -1.91
N GLU A 132 -25.35 -1.33 -1.62
CA GLU A 132 -24.66 -0.31 -2.40
C GLU A 132 -23.21 -0.20 -1.93
N VAL A 133 -22.30 0.05 -2.88
CA VAL A 133 -20.90 0.34 -2.56
C VAL A 133 -20.84 1.76 -2.02
N ASP A 134 -20.31 1.93 -0.81
CA ASP A 134 -20.12 3.25 -0.17
C ASP A 134 -18.74 3.82 -0.47
N ARG A 135 -17.72 2.96 -0.45
CA ARG A 135 -16.33 3.39 -0.58
C ARG A 135 -15.45 2.30 -1.16
N ILE A 136 -14.45 2.71 -1.93
CA ILE A 136 -13.42 1.83 -2.47
C ILE A 136 -12.06 2.35 -2.04
N VAL A 137 -11.24 1.47 -1.46
CA VAL A 137 -9.84 1.77 -1.13
C VAL A 137 -8.96 0.71 -1.77
N CYS A 138 -8.13 1.09 -2.73
CA CYS A 138 -7.27 0.17 -3.45
C CYS A 138 -5.82 0.69 -3.50
N THR A 139 -4.90 -0.16 -3.93
CA THR A 139 -3.50 0.21 -4.15
C THR A 139 -3.37 1.13 -5.34
N GLY A 140 -3.00 2.39 -5.09
CA GLY A 140 -2.81 3.40 -6.13
C GLY A 140 -1.37 3.55 -6.60
N TYR A 141 -0.40 3.18 -5.77
CA TYR A 141 1.04 3.23 -6.08
C TYR A 141 1.85 2.60 -4.96
N HIS A 142 2.67 1.56 -5.22
CA HIS A 142 3.50 0.94 -4.17
C HIS A 142 2.70 0.78 -2.85
N HIS A 143 1.50 0.21 -2.89
CA HIS A 143 0.66 0.04 -1.69
C HIS A 143 0.29 1.34 -0.93
N PHE A 144 0.37 2.52 -1.54
CA PHE A 144 -0.31 3.72 -1.06
C PHE A 144 -1.78 3.66 -1.46
N ALA A 145 -2.64 4.14 -0.55
CA ALA A 145 -4.08 4.10 -0.71
C ALA A 145 -4.53 5.11 -1.78
N LEU A 146 -5.22 4.58 -2.78
CA LEU A 146 -6.13 5.31 -3.64
C LEU A 146 -7.54 5.10 -3.11
N GLU A 147 -8.21 6.19 -2.76
CA GLU A 147 -9.62 6.18 -2.40
C GLU A 147 -10.43 6.62 -3.60
N LEU A 148 -11.48 5.85 -3.89
CA LEU A 148 -12.42 6.13 -4.96
C LEU A 148 -13.83 6.24 -4.35
N ASP A 149 -14.49 7.32 -4.69
CA ASP A 149 -15.91 7.53 -4.44
C ASP A 149 -16.71 6.90 -5.60
N PRO A 150 -17.56 5.88 -5.35
CA PRO A 150 -18.33 5.23 -6.41
C PRO A 150 -19.31 6.17 -7.12
N ASP A 151 -19.67 7.31 -6.51
CA ASP A 151 -20.55 8.33 -7.11
C ASP A 151 -19.79 9.37 -7.96
N ASP A 152 -18.45 9.34 -7.99
CA ASP A 152 -17.64 10.24 -8.81
C ASP A 152 -17.76 9.89 -10.31
N GLU A 153 -17.96 10.90 -11.17
CA GLU A 153 -18.11 10.72 -12.61
C GLU A 153 -16.88 10.11 -13.32
N ASN A 154 -15.71 10.16 -12.67
CA ASN A 154 -14.46 9.58 -13.14
C ASN A 154 -14.25 8.14 -12.67
N VAL A 155 -15.08 7.64 -11.76
CA VAL A 155 -15.02 6.27 -11.26
C VAL A 155 -15.99 5.40 -12.05
N LEU A 156 -15.44 4.53 -12.89
CA LEU A 156 -16.25 3.64 -13.70
C LEU A 156 -16.73 2.43 -12.89
N MET A 157 -17.99 2.49 -12.47
CA MET A 157 -18.71 1.35 -11.90
C MET A 157 -19.42 0.56 -13.02
N SER A 158 -19.62 -0.75 -12.82
CA SER A 158 -20.35 -1.60 -13.76
C SER A 158 -21.45 -2.39 -13.08
N GLU A 159 -22.60 -2.42 -13.75
CA GLU A 159 -23.69 -3.33 -13.46
C GLU A 159 -23.36 -4.69 -14.10
N ASP A 160 -22.90 -5.63 -13.29
CA ASP A 160 -22.77 -7.04 -13.68
C ASP A 160 -23.23 -7.93 -12.53
N ARG A 161 -23.72 -9.14 -12.85
CA ARG A 161 -24.26 -10.16 -11.92
C ARG A 161 -25.51 -9.73 -11.11
N VAL A 162 -25.73 -8.43 -10.89
CA VAL A 162 -26.82 -7.84 -10.10
C VAL A 162 -27.55 -6.82 -10.97
N PRO A 163 -28.70 -7.18 -11.57
CA PRO A 163 -29.46 -6.24 -12.38
C PRO A 163 -29.91 -5.00 -11.57
N GLY A 164 -29.64 -3.82 -12.13
CA GLY A 164 -30.01 -2.51 -11.60
C GLY A 164 -29.11 -1.96 -10.48
N VAL A 165 -27.96 -2.58 -10.19
CA VAL A 165 -27.01 -2.09 -9.17
C VAL A 165 -25.59 -2.19 -9.70
N GLU A 166 -24.85 -1.09 -9.68
CA GLU A 166 -23.44 -1.05 -10.07
C GLU A 166 -22.57 -1.46 -8.87
N THR A 167 -22.05 -2.69 -8.89
CA THR A 167 -21.31 -3.28 -7.76
C THR A 167 -19.82 -3.48 -8.05
N HIS A 168 -19.39 -3.23 -9.29
CA HIS A 168 -18.06 -3.57 -9.78
C HIS A 168 -17.27 -2.33 -10.18
N VAL A 169 -16.30 -1.94 -9.36
CA VAL A 169 -15.32 -0.92 -9.75
C VAL A 169 -14.40 -1.46 -10.87
N ASN A 170 -14.17 -0.64 -11.88
CA ASN A 170 -13.20 -0.94 -12.94
C ASN A 170 -11.86 -0.25 -12.65
N LEU A 171 -10.80 -1.04 -12.58
CA LEU A 171 -9.45 -0.58 -12.25
C LEU A 171 -8.47 -0.87 -13.39
N ASP A 172 -7.72 0.14 -13.81
CA ASP A 172 -6.64 -0.02 -14.79
C ASP A 172 -5.35 -0.40 -14.07
N VAL A 173 -4.76 -1.52 -14.52
CA VAL A 173 -3.55 -2.09 -13.93
C VAL A 173 -2.33 -1.46 -14.60
N VAL A 174 -1.64 -0.59 -13.86
CA VAL A 174 -0.49 0.16 -14.38
C VAL A 174 0.71 -0.76 -14.52
N SER A 175 1.09 -1.09 -15.76
CA SER A 175 2.27 -1.92 -16.02
C SER A 175 3.55 -1.08 -16.03
N PRO A 176 4.68 -1.59 -15.51
CA PRO A 176 4.92 -2.95 -14.99
C PRO A 176 4.64 -3.13 -13.48
N TRP A 177 4.17 -2.10 -12.79
CA TRP A 177 4.13 -2.02 -11.32
C TRP A 177 2.86 -2.58 -10.67
N HIS A 178 1.85 -2.91 -11.45
CA HIS A 178 0.56 -3.51 -11.08
C HIS A 178 -0.37 -2.75 -10.12
N HIS A 179 0.05 -1.60 -9.57
CA HIS A 179 -0.88 -0.70 -8.88
C HIS A 179 -2.02 -0.23 -9.79
N TYR A 180 -3.05 0.34 -9.17
CA TYR A 180 -4.28 0.71 -9.83
C TYR A 180 -4.46 2.20 -10.00
N ARG A 181 -5.30 2.51 -10.99
CA ARG A 181 -5.93 3.82 -11.20
C ARG A 181 -7.34 3.59 -11.74
N THR A 182 -8.12 4.65 -11.81
CA THR A 182 -9.43 4.67 -12.47
C THR A 182 -9.34 4.18 -13.91
N ALA A 183 -10.27 3.31 -14.31
CA ALA A 183 -10.36 2.81 -15.67
C ALA A 183 -11.33 3.65 -16.52
N ASP A 184 -11.01 3.81 -17.80
CA ASP A 184 -11.87 4.48 -18.80
C ASP A 184 -12.79 3.52 -19.57
N ARG A 185 -12.71 2.22 -19.25
CA ARG A 185 -13.42 1.15 -19.94
C ARG A 185 -13.61 -0.06 -19.04
N GLU A 186 -14.54 -0.91 -19.43
CA GLU A 186 -14.85 -2.12 -18.70
C GLU A 186 -13.66 -3.11 -18.69
N GLY A 187 -13.40 -3.65 -17.49
CA GLY A 187 -12.36 -4.63 -17.22
C GLY A 187 -12.84 -6.07 -17.42
N THR A 188 -12.07 -7.00 -16.87
CA THR A 188 -12.44 -8.43 -16.84
C THR A 188 -12.16 -9.02 -15.48
N TYR A 189 -12.94 -10.02 -15.08
CA TYR A 189 -12.69 -10.76 -13.85
C TYR A 189 -11.38 -11.54 -13.91
N ALA A 190 -10.67 -11.53 -12.78
CA ALA A 190 -9.70 -12.55 -12.44
C ALA A 190 -10.40 -13.79 -11.84
N GLU A 191 -9.72 -14.94 -11.85
CA GLU A 191 -10.19 -16.12 -11.11
C GLU A 191 -10.28 -15.78 -9.61
N LEU A 192 -11.48 -15.90 -9.02
CA LEU A 192 -11.67 -15.68 -7.59
C LEU A 192 -11.35 -16.94 -6.78
N VAL A 193 -10.54 -16.79 -5.74
CA VAL A 193 -10.18 -17.84 -4.77
C VAL A 193 -10.42 -17.33 -3.35
N SER A 194 -10.69 -18.22 -2.40
CA SER A 194 -10.84 -17.85 -1.00
C SER A 194 -9.50 -17.40 -0.42
N TRP A 195 -9.44 -16.17 0.12
CA TRP A 195 -8.24 -15.71 0.81
C TRP A 195 -8.03 -16.45 2.15
N LEU A 196 -9.11 -16.89 2.81
CA LEU A 196 -9.03 -17.64 4.07
C LEU A 196 -8.19 -18.92 3.96
N GLU A 197 -8.13 -19.52 2.77
CA GLU A 197 -7.32 -20.72 2.51
C GLU A 197 -5.83 -20.43 2.29
N LYS A 198 -5.46 -19.16 2.09
CA LYS A 198 -4.09 -18.72 1.79
C LYS A 198 -3.49 -17.78 2.82
N ARG A 199 -4.31 -17.11 3.63
CA ARG A 199 -3.90 -16.08 4.60
C ARG A 199 -2.74 -16.53 5.48
N ASP A 200 -2.85 -17.71 6.10
CA ASP A 200 -1.80 -18.26 6.97
C ASP A 200 -0.52 -18.59 6.18
N ALA A 201 -0.66 -19.21 5.01
CA ALA A 201 0.49 -19.52 4.17
C ALA A 201 1.22 -18.25 3.69
N TRP A 202 0.50 -17.17 3.39
CA TRP A 202 1.13 -15.90 3.01
C TRP A 202 1.88 -15.28 4.20
N LYS A 203 1.27 -15.32 5.39
CA LYS A 203 1.91 -14.89 6.64
C LYS A 203 3.19 -15.66 6.91
N ASP A 204 3.14 -16.99 6.83
CA ASP A 204 4.27 -17.87 7.09
C ASP A 204 5.41 -17.71 6.07
N ASN A 205 5.10 -17.23 4.87
CA ASN A 205 6.08 -16.92 3.82
C ASN A 205 6.57 -15.46 3.85
N GLY A 206 6.23 -14.70 4.89
CA GLY A 206 6.73 -13.33 5.10
C GLY A 206 6.11 -12.28 4.20
N PHE A 207 4.96 -12.56 3.57
CA PHE A 207 4.27 -11.58 2.72
C PHE A 207 3.94 -10.29 3.48
N TYR A 208 3.57 -10.40 4.75
CA TYR A 208 3.19 -9.27 5.59
C TYR A 208 4.36 -8.62 6.35
N ASP A 209 5.61 -9.05 6.14
CA ASP A 209 6.74 -8.63 6.97
C ASP A 209 7.03 -7.12 6.92
N ARG A 210 6.58 -6.46 5.85
CA ARG A 210 6.75 -5.01 5.63
C ARG A 210 5.44 -4.24 5.69
N THR A 211 4.31 -4.94 5.74
CA THR A 211 3.00 -4.30 5.77
C THR A 211 2.59 -4.01 7.20
N ALA A 212 1.79 -2.96 7.38
CA ALA A 212 1.17 -2.72 8.68
C ALA A 212 0.19 -3.86 8.95
N THR A 213 0.39 -4.58 10.05
CA THR A 213 -0.49 -5.72 10.41
C THR A 213 -1.95 -5.28 10.49
N GLU A 214 -2.21 -4.08 11.00
CA GLU A 214 -3.55 -3.48 11.07
C GLU A 214 -4.18 -3.32 9.68
N ALA A 215 -3.43 -2.87 8.68
CA ALA A 215 -3.94 -2.69 7.32
C ALA A 215 -4.38 -4.01 6.67
N ILE A 216 -3.77 -5.13 7.06
CA ILE A 216 -4.06 -6.47 6.54
C ILE A 216 -5.19 -7.14 7.32
N GLU A 217 -5.04 -7.18 8.65
CA GLU A 217 -5.89 -7.97 9.53
C GLU A 217 -7.15 -7.18 9.92
N ASN A 218 -7.11 -5.85 9.91
CA ASN A 218 -8.27 -4.99 10.15
C ASN A 218 -8.50 -4.04 8.96
N PRO A 219 -9.28 -4.46 7.94
CA PRO A 219 -9.46 -3.65 6.75
C PRO A 219 -10.15 -2.30 7.01
N TYR A 220 -10.89 -2.15 8.11
CA TYR A 220 -11.47 -0.86 8.49
C TYR A 220 -10.42 0.19 8.85
N SER A 221 -9.20 -0.22 9.24
CA SER A 221 -8.10 0.74 9.44
C SER A 221 -7.72 1.46 8.14
N MET A 222 -7.95 0.85 6.97
CA MET A 222 -7.72 1.51 5.68
C MET A 222 -8.75 2.58 5.35
N LEU A 223 -9.75 2.85 6.19
CA LEU A 223 -10.60 4.04 6.04
C LEU A 223 -9.80 5.33 6.33
N ASP A 224 -8.83 5.25 7.25
CA ASP A 224 -8.06 6.41 7.71
C ASP A 224 -6.56 6.32 7.38
N ARG A 225 -6.06 5.16 6.94
CA ARG A 225 -4.64 4.97 6.60
C ARG A 225 -4.31 5.39 5.17
N ASP A 226 -3.11 5.92 5.02
CA ASP A 226 -2.52 6.34 3.74
C ASP A 226 -1.89 5.19 2.93
N SER A 227 -1.56 4.05 3.59
CA SER A 227 -0.88 2.94 2.92
C SER A 227 -1.02 1.62 3.67
N TRP A 228 -0.79 0.51 2.97
CA TRP A 228 -0.65 -0.81 3.56
C TRP A 228 0.75 -1.05 4.15
N TRP A 229 1.72 -0.17 3.92
CA TRP A 229 3.05 -0.33 4.51
C TRP A 229 3.05 -0.04 6.02
N ASP A 230 3.96 -0.71 6.71
CA ASP A 230 4.42 -0.23 8.01
C ASP A 230 5.31 1.01 7.78
N GLU A 231 4.95 2.13 8.40
CA GLU A 231 5.61 3.43 8.22
C GLU A 231 7.08 3.44 8.68
N SER A 232 7.47 2.48 9.52
CA SER A 232 8.85 2.30 9.95
C SER A 232 9.76 1.72 8.86
N THR A 233 9.18 1.13 7.81
CA THR A 233 9.91 0.46 6.74
C THR A 233 10.56 1.43 5.76
N TRP A 234 11.58 0.93 5.05
CA TRP A 234 12.20 1.68 3.96
C TRP A 234 11.28 1.81 2.75
N ASP A 235 10.42 0.81 2.49
CA ASP A 235 9.47 0.79 1.38
C ASP A 235 8.49 1.97 1.47
N TYR A 236 7.91 2.22 2.64
CA TYR A 236 7.07 3.41 2.89
C TYR A 236 7.83 4.72 2.60
N ARG A 237 9.05 4.86 3.15
CA ARG A 237 9.85 6.09 3.05
C ARG A 237 10.29 6.37 1.61
N PHE A 238 10.71 5.33 0.88
CA PHE A 238 11.11 5.48 -0.52
C PHE A 238 9.89 5.72 -1.41
N GLY A 239 8.76 5.04 -1.15
CA GLY A 239 7.50 5.28 -1.87
C GLY A 239 7.07 6.75 -1.80
N LYS A 240 7.01 7.35 -0.60
CA LYS A 240 6.71 8.79 -0.45
C LYS A 240 7.66 9.68 -1.27
N LEU A 241 8.96 9.39 -1.24
CA LEU A 241 9.94 10.15 -2.02
C LEU A 241 9.72 9.99 -3.53
N TRP A 242 9.40 8.80 -4.01
CA TRP A 242 9.21 8.55 -5.44
C TRP A 242 7.93 9.21 -5.96
N ILE A 243 6.89 9.26 -5.13
CA ILE A 243 5.67 10.01 -5.44
C ILE A 243 5.98 11.49 -5.59
N GLN A 244 6.72 12.08 -4.65
CA GLN A 244 7.14 13.49 -4.73
C GLN A 244 7.96 13.80 -5.99
N LEU A 245 8.74 12.83 -6.49
CA LEU A 245 9.56 12.98 -7.69
C LEU A 245 8.82 12.58 -8.99
N GLY A 246 7.64 11.97 -8.88
CA GLY A 246 6.91 11.39 -10.01
C GLY A 246 7.71 10.31 -10.74
N LEU A 247 8.29 9.37 -10.00
CA LEU A 247 9.11 8.27 -10.54
C LEU A 247 8.44 6.91 -10.37
N GLY A 248 8.88 5.93 -11.17
CA GLY A 248 8.53 4.51 -10.98
C GLY A 248 7.04 4.20 -11.03
N GLY A 249 6.25 4.91 -11.84
CA GLY A 249 4.80 4.72 -11.91
C GLY A 249 3.97 5.80 -11.23
N ALA A 250 4.60 6.68 -10.42
CA ALA A 250 3.87 7.67 -9.62
C ALA A 250 3.23 8.80 -10.44
N ARG A 251 3.53 8.90 -11.74
CA ARG A 251 2.86 9.87 -12.64
C ARG A 251 1.59 9.28 -13.25
N GLU A 252 1.44 7.98 -13.15
CA GLU A 252 0.32 7.22 -13.67
C GLU A 252 -0.75 6.98 -12.60
N THR A 253 -0.67 7.64 -11.45
CA THR A 253 -1.56 7.45 -10.30
C THR A 253 -2.59 8.57 -10.22
N ASP A 254 -3.76 8.25 -9.69
CA ASP A 254 -4.78 9.26 -9.37
C ASP A 254 -4.47 9.93 -8.02
N GLU A 255 -5.44 10.65 -7.44
CA GLU A 255 -5.29 11.34 -6.16
C GLU A 255 -5.06 10.35 -5.00
N LEU A 256 -3.78 10.03 -4.73
CA LEU A 256 -3.36 9.21 -3.60
C LEU A 256 -3.61 9.94 -2.27
N ARG A 257 -3.96 9.18 -1.22
CA ARG A 257 -3.96 9.68 0.15
C ARG A 257 -2.53 9.86 0.63
N ILE A 258 -1.99 11.06 0.41
CA ILE A 258 -0.64 11.41 0.86
C ILE A 258 -0.72 12.75 1.57
N LEU A 259 -0.69 12.68 2.91
CA LEU A 259 -0.43 13.83 3.78
C LEU A 259 1.07 14.13 3.86
#